data_AF-A0A3D5HAC8-F1
#
_entry.id   AF-A0A3D5HAC8-F1
#
_cell.length_a   1.000
_cell.length_b   1.000
_cell.length_c   1.000
_cell.angle_alpha   90.00
_cell.angle_beta   90.00
_cell.angle_gamma   90.00
#
_symmetry.space_group_name_H-M   'P 1'
#
loop_
_entity.id
_entity.type
_entity.pdbx_description
1 polymer ?
#
loop_
_entity_poly.entity_id
_entity_poly.type
_entity_poly.pdbx_seq_one_letter_code
_entity_poly.pdbx_strand_id
1 'polypeptide(L)' 'LIDGMPKTEYKVERNYLFGMGDHRDNSLDGRFWGFIPEENIVGTPMIVYWSWDPNIALFDIFSKLASIRPSRIGTLIK' A
#
# COMPACT_ATOMS: atom_id res chain seq x y z
N LEU A 1 0.62 -28.67 17.94
CA LEU A 1 2.10 -28.69 18.02
C LEU A 1 2.59 -27.39 17.42
N ILE A 2 3.57 -26.72 18.03
CA ILE A 2 4.29 -25.59 17.41
C ILE A 2 5.72 -26.08 17.26
N ASP A 3 6.25 -26.03 16.04
CA ASP A 3 7.55 -26.61 15.67
C ASP A 3 7.68 -28.09 16.10
N GLY A 4 6.57 -28.85 15.96
CA GLY A 4 6.53 -30.28 16.30
C GLY A 4 6.37 -30.61 17.79
N MET A 5 6.32 -29.60 18.68
CA MET A 5 6.21 -29.81 20.13
C MET A 5 4.81 -29.45 20.68
N PRO A 6 4.24 -30.24 21.62
CA PRO A 6 3.00 -29.88 22.28
C PRO A 6 3.24 -28.68 23.21
N LYS A 7 2.54 -27.58 22.95
CA LYS A 7 2.50 -26.39 23.81
C LYS A 7 1.07 -26.14 24.24
N THR A 8 0.88 -25.87 25.53
CA THR A 8 -0.40 -25.44 26.13
C THR A 8 -0.63 -23.93 26.00
N GLU A 9 0.44 -23.17 25.77
CA GLU A 9 0.41 -21.72 25.61
C GLU A 9 1.40 -21.30 24.51
N TYR A 10 1.03 -20.29 23.72
CA TYR A 10 1.88 -19.69 22.71
C TYR A 10 1.67 -18.19 22.68
N LYS A 11 2.75 -17.44 22.89
CA LYS A 11 2.78 -16.00 22.68
C LYS A 11 3.21 -15.75 21.24
N VAL A 12 2.37 -15.04 20.48
CA VAL A 12 2.71 -14.65 19.11
C VAL A 12 3.96 -13.77 19.14
N GLU A 13 4.96 -14.14 18.37
CA GLU A 13 6.29 -13.49 18.42
C GLU A 13 6.37 -12.23 17.57
N ARG A 14 5.41 -12.03 16.67
CA ARG A 14 5.37 -10.89 15.75
C ARG A 14 4.08 -10.10 15.92
N ASN A 15 4.20 -8.80 15.79
CA ASN A 15 3.05 -7.95 15.55
C ASN A 15 2.65 -8.06 14.09
N TYR A 16 1.36 -7.92 13.84
CA TYR A 16 0.78 -8.06 12.51
C TYR A 16 -0.21 -6.93 12.24
N LEU A 17 -0.26 -6.49 10.99
CA LEU A 17 -1.18 -5.47 10.52
C LEU A 17 -2.07 -6.06 9.41
N PHE A 18 -3.32 -5.65 9.39
CA PHE A 18 -4.24 -5.97 8.29
C PHE A 18 -4.26 -4.80 7.30
N GLY A 19 -3.72 -5.02 6.11
CA GLY A 19 -3.76 -4.04 5.03
C GLY A 19 -4.98 -4.25 4.13
N MET A 20 -5.70 -3.17 3.83
CA MET A 20 -6.82 -3.17 2.88
C MET A 20 -6.72 -1.94 1.98
N GLY A 21 -6.86 -2.14 0.67
CA GLY A 21 -6.81 -1.06 -0.29
C GLY A 21 -8.11 -0.26 -0.36
N ASP A 22 -8.02 1.01 -0.74
CA ASP A 22 -9.19 1.88 -0.87
C ASP A 22 -10.09 1.48 -2.05
N HIS A 23 -9.50 0.96 -3.14
CA HIS A 23 -10.24 0.40 -4.27
C HIS A 23 -10.68 -1.04 -3.96
N ARG A 24 -11.71 -1.17 -3.11
CA ARG A 24 -12.14 -2.44 -2.49
C ARG A 24 -12.35 -3.59 -3.47
N ASP A 25 -12.96 -3.35 -4.62
CA ASP A 25 -13.27 -4.42 -5.59
C ASP A 25 -12.09 -4.74 -6.52
N ASN A 26 -11.04 -3.91 -6.51
CA ASN A 26 -9.87 -4.05 -7.38
C ASN A 26 -8.56 -3.97 -6.59
N SER A 27 -8.53 -4.62 -5.42
CA SER A 27 -7.39 -4.64 -4.52
C SER A 27 -7.14 -6.07 -4.06
N LEU A 28 -5.99 -6.62 -4.45
CA LEU A 28 -5.48 -7.89 -3.92
C LEU A 28 -4.74 -7.58 -2.60
N ASP A 29 -5.49 -7.52 -1.50
CA ASP A 29 -5.00 -7.12 -0.18
C ASP A 29 -5.19 -8.23 0.88
N GLY A 30 -5.12 -7.87 2.17
CA GLY A 30 -5.14 -8.82 3.27
C GLY A 30 -6.38 -9.71 3.32
N ARG A 31 -7.47 -9.35 2.63
CA ARG A 31 -8.64 -10.24 2.43
C ARG A 31 -8.30 -11.52 1.66
N PHE A 32 -7.26 -11.49 0.81
CA PHE A 32 -6.84 -12.62 -0.02
C PHE A 32 -5.57 -13.31 0.49
N TRP A 33 -4.58 -12.54 0.97
CA TRP A 33 -3.28 -13.09 1.39
C TRP A 33 -2.96 -12.96 2.88
N GLY A 34 -3.90 -12.46 3.70
CA GLY A 34 -3.79 -12.45 5.17
C GLY A 34 -3.06 -11.25 5.75
N PHE A 35 -2.48 -11.42 6.94
CA PHE A 35 -1.86 -10.33 7.70
C PHE A 35 -0.41 -10.07 7.29
N ILE A 36 0.03 -8.82 7.40
CA ILE A 36 1.41 -8.37 7.14
C ILE A 36 2.19 -8.39 8.47
N PRO A 37 3.34 -9.06 8.57
CA PRO A 37 4.27 -8.89 9.70
C PRO A 37 4.72 -7.43 9.81
N GLU A 38 4.71 -6.85 11.01
CA GLU A 38 5.10 -5.44 11.24
C GLU A 38 6.50 -5.11 10.71
N GLU A 39 7.44 -6.05 10.81
CA GLU A 39 8.81 -5.93 10.29
C GLU A 39 8.90 -5.69 8.77
N ASN A 40 7.85 -6.04 8.01
CA ASN A 40 7.78 -5.81 6.57
C ASN A 40 7.25 -4.40 6.22
N ILE A 41 6.85 -3.60 7.21
CA ILE A 41 6.35 -2.24 7.01
C ILE A 41 7.52 -1.26 6.91
N VAL A 42 7.65 -0.60 5.76
CA VAL A 42 8.72 0.39 5.52
C VAL A 42 8.39 1.76 6.12
N GLY A 43 7.11 2.16 6.12
CA GLY A 43 6.67 3.45 6.68
C GLY A 43 5.29 3.88 6.20
N THR A 44 4.87 5.08 6.62
CA THR A 44 3.55 5.65 6.31
C THR A 44 3.66 6.69 5.17
N PRO A 45 2.83 6.62 4.12
CA PRO A 45 2.85 7.62 3.06
C PRO A 45 2.35 8.98 3.58
N MET A 46 3.10 10.07 3.32
CA MET A 46 2.83 11.38 3.92
C MET A 46 2.28 12.41 2.94
N ILE A 47 2.83 12.48 1.72
CA ILE A 47 2.56 13.57 0.76
C ILE A 47 2.43 13.00 -0.65
N VAL A 48 1.50 13.54 -1.44
CA VAL A 48 1.48 13.36 -2.89
C VAL A 48 2.46 14.32 -3.54
N TYR A 49 3.63 13.82 -3.94
CA TYR A 49 4.67 14.66 -4.56
C TYR A 49 4.39 14.99 -6.04
N TRP A 50 3.71 14.09 -6.77
CA TRP A 50 3.44 14.25 -8.20
C TRP A 50 2.17 13.53 -8.65
N SER A 51 1.49 14.06 -9.68
CA SER A 51 0.33 13.40 -10.29
C SER A 51 0.10 13.87 -11.73
N TRP A 52 0.00 12.91 -12.64
CA TRP A 52 -0.37 13.07 -14.06
C TRP A 52 -1.09 11.81 -14.56
N ASP A 53 -1.60 11.79 -15.79
CA ASP A 53 -2.24 10.60 -16.35
C ASP A 53 -1.19 9.56 -16.79
N PRO A 54 -1.14 8.35 -16.19
CA PRO A 54 -0.17 7.34 -16.55
C PRO A 54 -0.42 6.72 -17.95
N ASN A 55 -1.64 6.78 -18.47
CA ASN A 55 -2.02 6.12 -19.73
C ASN A 55 -1.60 6.92 -20.97
N ILE A 56 -1.23 8.19 -20.81
CA ILE A 56 -0.68 9.00 -21.90
C ILE A 56 0.79 8.60 -22.12
N ALA A 57 1.15 8.32 -23.37
CA ALA A 57 2.50 7.95 -23.75
C ALA A 57 3.51 9.07 -23.43
N LEU A 58 4.73 8.71 -23.04
CA LEU A 58 5.77 9.67 -22.67
C LEU A 58 6.22 10.58 -23.82
N PHE A 59 6.13 10.09 -25.06
CA PHE A 59 6.48 10.86 -26.25
C PHE A 59 5.39 11.84 -26.70
N ASP A 60 4.16 11.68 -26.20
CA ASP A 60 3.12 12.70 -26.35
C ASP A 60 3.31 13.77 -25.27
N ILE A 61 4.39 14.53 -25.41
CA ILE A 61 4.89 15.46 -24.39
C ILE A 61 3.84 16.51 -24.05
N PHE A 62 3.13 17.05 -25.03
CA PHE A 62 2.14 18.10 -24.81
C PHE A 62 0.96 17.60 -23.98
N SER A 63 0.32 16.50 -24.40
CA SER A 63 -0.80 15.90 -23.65
C SER A 63 -0.35 15.42 -22.28
N LYS A 64 0.86 14.89 -22.17
CA LYS A 64 1.42 14.41 -20.91
C LYS A 64 1.57 15.56 -19.90
N LEU A 65 2.14 16.69 -20.33
CA LEU A 65 2.27 17.88 -19.49
C LEU A 65 0.92 18.49 -19.14
N ALA A 66 -0.02 18.55 -20.09
CA ALA A 66 -1.37 19.03 -19.83
C ALA A 66 -2.14 18.17 -18.81
N SER A 67 -1.77 16.89 -18.65
CA SER A 67 -2.42 15.97 -17.72
C SER A 67 -1.97 16.10 -16.25
N ILE A 68 -0.97 16.96 -15.97
CA ILE A 68 -0.51 17.23 -14.60
C ILE A 68 -1.70 17.75 -13.77
N ARG A 69 -1.80 17.29 -12.51
CA ARG A 69 -2.88 17.65 -11.58
C ARG A 69 -2.34 18.47 -10.40
N PRO A 70 -2.17 19.80 -10.55
CA PRO A 70 -1.57 20.64 -9.52
C PRO A 70 -2.30 20.60 -8.18
N SER A 71 -3.62 20.45 -8.19
CA SER A 71 -4.45 20.37 -6.99
C SER A 71 -4.13 19.18 -6.07
N ARG A 72 -3.43 18.15 -6.58
CA ARG A 72 -3.01 17.00 -5.78
C ARG A 72 -1.61 17.17 -5.19
N ILE A 73 -0.75 17.97 -5.81
CA ILE A 73 0.64 18.10 -5.40
C ILE A 73 0.70 18.79 -4.03
N GLY A 74 1.46 18.20 -3.10
CA GLY A 74 1.56 18.69 -1.71
C GLY A 74 0.40 18.31 -0.81
N THR A 75 -0.57 17.53 -1.30
CA THR A 75 -1.65 17.00 -0.46
C THR A 75 -1.07 16.09 0.60
N LEU A 76 -1.37 16.37 1.88
CA LEU A 76 -1.06 15.50 3.01
C LEU A 76 -2.03 14.31 3.04
N ILE A 77 -1.47 13.12 3.17
CA ILE A 77 -2.24 11.89 3.37
C ILE A 77 -2.52 11.78 4.86
N LYS A 78 -3.80 11.65 5.21
CA LYS A 78 -4.28 11.50 6.59
C LYS A 78 -4.48 10.04 6.92
#